data_AF-A0A7H4MKF1-F1
#
_entry.id   AF-A0A7H4MKF1-F1
#
_cell.length_a   1.000
_cell.length_b   1.000
_cell.length_c   1.000
_cell.angle_alpha   90.00
_cell.angle_beta   90.00
_cell.angle_gamma   90.00
#
_symmetry.space_group_name_H-M   'P 1'
#
loop_
_entity.id
_entity.type
_entity.pdbx_description
1 polymer ?
#
loop_
_entity_poly.entity_id
_entity_poly.type
_entity_poly.pdbx_seq_one_letter_code
_entity_poly.pdbx_strand_id
1 'polypeptide(L)' 'MSHLFSATRIGQLALDNRIVIAPMCQYSADEGKATSWHRIHLGPAGFLRRWPV' A
#
# COMPACT_ATOMS: atom_id res chain seq x y z
N MET A 1 24.58 -3.44 5.58
CA MET A 1 23.77 -2.49 4.77
C MET A 1 22.33 -2.99 4.77
N SER A 2 21.35 -2.11 4.97
CA SER A 2 19.95 -2.50 4.95
C SER A 2 19.45 -2.63 3.50
N HIS A 3 18.53 -3.57 3.27
CA HIS A 3 17.93 -3.83 1.96
C HIS A 3 16.53 -3.20 1.79
N LEU A 4 16.13 -2.32 2.72
CA LEU A 4 14.75 -1.84 2.85
C LEU A 4 14.24 -1.17 1.55
N PHE A 5 15.08 -0.36 0.90
CA PHE A 5 14.76 0.36 -0.33
C PHE A 5 15.21 -0.36 -1.60
N SER A 6 15.65 -1.62 -1.48
CA SER A 6 16.04 -2.42 -2.66
C SER A 6 14.83 -3.14 -3.24
N ALA A 7 14.81 -3.26 -4.57
CA ALA A 7 13.78 -4.00 -5.27
C ALA A 7 13.70 -5.46 -4.80
N THR A 8 12.48 -6.01 -4.84
CA THR A 8 12.20 -7.41 -4.51
C THR A 8 11.07 -7.95 -5.37
N ARG A 9 10.84 -9.26 -5.32
CA ARG A 9 9.75 -9.92 -6.03
C ARG A 9 8.97 -10.82 -5.07
N ILE A 10 7.65 -10.76 -5.13
CA ILE A 10 6.74 -11.66 -4.40
C ILE A 10 5.88 -12.38 -5.44
N GLY A 11 6.15 -13.66 -5.68
CA GLY A 11 5.53 -14.41 -6.78
C GLY A 11 5.85 -13.77 -8.13
N GLN A 12 4.81 -13.34 -8.87
CA GLN A 12 4.96 -12.63 -10.15
C GLN A 12 4.99 -11.11 -10.01
N LEU A 13 4.80 -10.56 -8.80
CA LEU A 13 4.76 -9.13 -8.56
C LEU A 13 6.16 -8.57 -8.23
N ALA A 14 6.65 -7.67 -9.07
CA ALA A 14 7.85 -6.88 -8.77
C ALA A 14 7.48 -5.67 -7.88
N LEU A 15 8.33 -5.39 -6.89
CA LEU A 15 8.20 -4.26 -5.97
C LEU A 15 9.51 -3.46 -5.98
N ASP A 16 9.40 -2.14 -6.01
CA ASP A 16 10.55 -1.23 -6.07
C ASP A 16 11.30 -1.14 -4.73
N ASN A 17 10.60 -1.43 -3.62
CA ASN A 17 11.15 -1.49 -2.28
C ASN A 17 10.49 -2.61 -1.47
N ARG A 18 10.97 -2.81 -0.23
CA ARG A 18 10.47 -3.84 0.69
C ARG A 18 9.51 -3.27 1.75
N ILE A 19 8.94 -2.09 1.52
CA ILE A 19 8.00 -1.43 2.42
C ILE A 19 6.58 -1.82 2.01
N VAL A 20 5.84 -2.41 2.94
CA VAL A 20 4.47 -2.86 2.71
C VAL A 20 3.55 -2.26 3.77
N ILE A 21 2.32 -1.94 3.37
CA ILE A 21 1.30 -1.45 4.30
C ILE A 21 0.55 -2.66 4.84
N ALA A 22 0.57 -2.84 6.16
CA ALA A 22 -0.14 -3.93 6.81
C ALA A 22 -1.66 -3.79 6.59
N PRO A 23 -2.42 -4.90 6.53
CA PRO A 23 -3.87 -4.84 6.50
C PRO A 23 -4.37 -4.24 7.83
N MET A 24 -5.08 -3.12 7.73
CA MET A 24 -5.65 -2.41 8.89
C MET A 24 -7.15 -2.24 8.69
N CYS A 25 -7.93 -2.58 9.71
CA CYS A 25 -9.37 -2.34 9.71
C CYS A 25 -9.65 -0.84 9.77
N GLN A 26 -10.37 -0.33 8.77
CA GLN A 26 -10.76 1.09 8.70
C GLN A 26 -12.16 1.35 9.26
N TYR A 27 -12.96 0.28 9.47
CA TYR A 27 -14.33 0.32 10.00
C TYR A 27 -15.24 1.39 9.38
N SER A 28 -14.97 1.77 8.13
CA SER A 28 -15.62 2.89 7.43
C SER A 28 -16.37 2.44 6.19
N ALA A 29 -16.76 1.16 6.14
CA ALA A 29 -17.54 0.58 5.06
C ALA A 29 -19.03 0.78 5.32
N ASP A 30 -19.78 1.01 4.25
CA ASP A 30 -21.24 1.13 4.28
C ASP A 30 -21.84 -0.11 3.62
N GLU A 31 -22.55 -0.94 4.38
CA GLU A 31 -23.05 -2.25 3.92
C GLU A 31 -21.99 -3.12 3.23
N GLY A 32 -20.75 -3.11 3.76
CA GLY A 32 -19.62 -3.84 3.19
C GLY A 32 -18.99 -3.19 1.95
N LYS A 33 -19.48 -2.04 1.51
CA LYS A 33 -18.94 -1.29 0.35
C LYS A 33 -17.91 -0.26 0.79
N ALA A 34 -16.88 -0.11 -0.03
CA ALA A 34 -15.89 0.93 0.16
C ALA A 34 -16.50 2.32 -0.05
N THR A 35 -16.33 3.18 0.95
CA THR A 35 -16.76 4.58 0.94
C THR A 35 -15.65 5.52 0.46
N SER A 36 -15.95 6.82 0.35
CA SER A 36 -14.96 7.88 0.05
C SER A 36 -13.76 7.88 1.00
N TRP A 37 -13.94 7.46 2.26
CA TRP A 37 -12.87 7.26 3.23
C TRP A 37 -11.74 6.39 2.67
N HIS A 38 -12.10 5.26 2.05
CA HIS A 38 -11.12 4.30 1.54
C HIS A 38 -10.28 4.90 0.41
N ARG A 39 -10.85 5.80 -0.40
CA ARG A 39 -10.09 6.49 -1.45
C ARG A 39 -9.12 7.52 -0.89
N ILE A 40 -9.52 8.27 0.14
CA ILE A 40 -8.64 9.26 0.77
C ILE A 40 -7.55 8.58 1.61
N HIS A 41 -7.88 7.47 2.27
CA HIS A 41 -6.94 6.74 3.13
C HIS A 41 -5.96 5.87 2.33
N LEU A 42 -6.44 5.14 1.31
CA LEU A 42 -5.63 4.23 0.51
C LEU A 42 -5.13 4.83 -0.81
N GLY A 43 -5.71 5.94 -1.28
CA GLY A 43 -5.26 6.64 -2.49
C GLY A 43 -3.80 7.10 -2.37
N PRO A 44 -3.42 7.81 -1.29
CA PRO A 44 -2.03 8.13 -1.00
C PRO A 44 -1.14 6.89 -0.80
N ALA A 45 -1.70 5.80 -0.27
CA ALA A 45 -1.00 4.52 -0.14
C ALA A 45 -0.70 3.83 -1.48
N GLY A 46 -1.58 3.97 -2.47
CA GLY A 46 -1.30 3.59 -3.85
C GLY A 46 -0.26 4.51 -4.51
N PHE A 47 -0.25 5.79 -4.13
CA PHE A 47 0.78 6.76 -4.53
C PHE A 47 2.15 6.48 -3.88
N LEU A 48 2.20 5.83 -2.71
CA LEU A 48 3.45 5.36 -2.09
C LEU A 48 4.21 4.33 -2.94
N ARG A 49 3.58 3.68 -3.94
CA ARG A 49 4.31 2.87 -4.94
C ARG A 49 5.22 3.72 -5.83
N ARG A 50 5.10 5.04 -5.81
CA ARG A 50 5.81 5.95 -6.73
C ARG A 50 6.50 7.10 -6.02
N TRP A 51 6.66 7.01 -4.70
CA TRP A 51 7.43 8.00 -3.95
C TRP A 51 8.92 7.82 -4.29
N PRO A 52 9.62 8.87 -4.76
CA PRO A 52 11.03 8.80 -5.06
C PRO A 52 11.84 9.02 -3.77
N VAL A 53 11.85 8.03 -2.86
CA VAL A 53 12.87 7.90 -1.81
C VAL A 53 13.14 6.44 -1.49
#